data_AF-A0A2L2Z4W6-F1
#
_entry.id   AF-A0A2L2Z4W6-F1
#
_cell.length_a   1.000
_cell.length_b   1.000
_cell.length_c   1.000
_cell.angle_alpha   90.00
_cell.angle_beta   90.00
_cell.angle_gamma   90.00
#
_symmetry.space_group_name_H-M   'P 1'
#
loop_
_entity.id
_entity.type
_entity.pdbx_description
1 polymer ?
#
loop_
_entity_poly.entity_id
_entity_poly.type
_entity_poly.pdbx_seq_one_letter_code
_entity_poly.pdbx_strand_id
1 'polypeptide(L)' 'GIEPLDKLPYNDYYEYFGPDYTLHVAPSNMENQNSTKELAKIRNTLLEQLIKIHNVPSVTFQERHPVT' A
#
# COMPACT_ATOMS: atom_id res chain seq x y z
N GLY A 1 6.80 -10.59 8.79
CA GLY A 1 7.84 -9.81 8.10
C GLY A 1 8.76 -9.21 9.13
N ILE A 2 10.00 -8.88 8.74
CA ILE A 2 10.94 -8.14 9.59
C ILE A 2 10.77 -6.66 9.27
N GLU A 3 10.63 -5.82 10.29
CA GLU A 3 10.51 -4.37 10.14
C GLU A 3 11.91 -3.75 9.98
N PRO A 4 12.14 -2.92 8.94
CA PRO A 4 13.42 -2.24 8.76
C PRO A 4 13.60 -1.10 9.79
N LEU A 5 14.85 -0.74 10.03
CA LEU A 5 15.18 0.45 10.80
C LEU A 5 14.88 1.72 9.97
N ASP A 6 14.43 2.77 10.64
CA ASP A 6 14.16 4.06 9.98
C ASP A 6 15.46 4.76 9.53
N LYS A 7 16.59 4.53 10.21
CA LYS A 7 17.87 5.08 9.76
C LYS A 7 18.40 4.33 8.55
N LEU A 8 18.67 5.06 7.48
CA LEU A 8 19.14 4.48 6.23
C LEU A 8 20.54 3.87 6.40
N PRO A 9 20.80 2.68 5.82
CA PRO A 9 22.15 2.16 5.69
C PRO A 9 22.92 2.89 4.59
N TYR A 10 24.24 2.94 4.73
CA TYR A 10 25.12 3.57 3.74
C TYR A 10 25.07 2.84 2.38
N ASN A 11 25.03 3.61 1.29
CA ASN A 11 25.12 3.15 -0.10
C ASN A 11 25.57 4.33 -1.00
N ASP A 12 25.87 4.07 -2.27
CA ASP A 12 26.40 5.07 -3.23
C ASP A 12 25.47 6.28 -3.48
N TYR A 13 24.21 6.21 -3.03
CA TYR A 13 23.18 7.24 -3.18
C TYR A 13 22.73 7.82 -1.83
N TYR A 14 23.45 7.53 -0.74
CA TYR A 14 23.05 7.90 0.62
C TYR A 14 22.83 9.42 0.77
N GLU A 15 23.68 10.21 0.12
CA GLU A 15 23.70 11.67 0.19
C GLU A 15 22.44 12.33 -0.42
N TYR A 16 21.69 11.63 -1.28
CA TYR A 16 20.44 12.15 -1.84
C TYR A 16 19.30 12.23 -0.81
N PHE A 17 19.43 11.53 0.32
CA PHE A 17 18.42 11.46 1.38
C PHE A 17 18.70 12.42 2.54
N GLY A 18 19.64 13.35 2.35
CA GLY A 18 19.88 14.43 3.29
C GLY A 18 18.69 15.41 3.38
N PRO A 19 18.51 16.10 4.51
CA PRO A 19 19.40 16.14 5.66
C PRO A 19 19.16 15.05 6.72
N ASP A 20 18.03 14.35 6.68
CA ASP A 20 17.57 13.52 7.80
C ASP A 20 18.07 12.07 7.74
N TYR A 21 18.38 11.58 6.52
CA TYR A 21 18.85 10.22 6.25
C TYR A 21 17.93 9.13 6.84
N THR A 22 16.62 9.38 6.82
CA THR A 22 15.58 8.47 7.28
C THR A 22 14.84 7.84 6.13
N LEU A 23 14.29 6.65 6.36
CA LEU A 23 13.46 5.92 5.42
C LEU A 23 12.06 6.55 5.36
N HIS A 24 11.52 6.95 6.51
CA HIS A 24 10.21 7.55 6.59
C HIS A 24 10.25 9.05 6.24
N VAL A 25 9.22 9.48 5.52
CA VAL A 25 8.96 10.89 5.17
C VAL A 25 7.86 11.42 6.07
N ALA A 26 8.08 12.59 6.67
CA ALA A 26 7.06 13.24 7.48
C ALA A 26 5.86 13.68 6.62
N PRO A 27 4.63 13.54 7.12
CA PRO A 27 3.47 14.10 6.43
C PRO A 27 3.60 15.63 6.32
N SER A 28 3.14 16.18 5.21
CA SER A 28 3.09 17.63 5.02
C SER A 28 1.92 18.26 5.78
N ASN A 29 1.93 19.59 5.90
CA ASN A 29 0.81 20.37 6.42
C ASN A 29 -0.32 20.58 5.39
N MET A 30 -0.29 19.87 4.25
CA MET A 30 -1.31 19.97 3.22
C MET A 30 -2.67 19.53 3.78
N GLU A 31 -3.71 20.32 3.50
CA GLU A 31 -5.05 20.02 3.96
C GLU A 31 -5.60 18.74 3.32
N ASN A 32 -6.11 17.83 4.15
CA ASN A 32 -6.80 16.65 3.67
C ASN A 32 -8.24 16.99 3.25
N GLN A 33 -8.48 17.08 1.95
CA GLN A 33 -9.81 17.34 1.39
C GLN A 33 -10.73 16.10 1.37
N ASN A 34 -10.24 14.93 1.82
CA ASN A 34 -11.06 13.73 1.90
C ASN A 34 -11.94 13.77 3.15
N SER A 35 -13.18 14.24 3.00
CA SER A 35 -14.16 14.16 4.08
C SER A 35 -14.59 12.70 4.34
N THR A 36 -14.79 12.35 5.60
CA THR A 36 -15.23 11.00 6.01
C THR A 36 -16.56 10.60 5.39
N LYS A 37 -17.47 11.57 5.22
CA LYS A 37 -18.79 11.39 4.59
C LYS A 37 -18.68 10.97 3.13
N GLU A 38 -17.87 11.69 2.33
CA GLU A 38 -17.71 11.36 0.91
C GLU A 38 -16.96 10.04 0.72
N LEU A 39 -15.94 9.76 1.54
CA LEU A 39 -15.27 8.46 1.54
C LEU A 39 -16.24 7.30 1.83
N ALA A 40 -17.11 7.45 2.84
CA ALA A 40 -18.11 6.44 3.17
C ALA A 40 -19.12 6.24 2.04
N LYS A 41 -19.57 7.33 1.40
CA LYS A 41 -20.46 7.28 0.24
C LYS A 41 -19.85 6.49 -0.91
N ILE A 42 -18.62 6.82 -1.31
CA ILE A 42 -17.90 6.11 -2.38
C ILE A 42 -17.71 4.64 -2.01
N ARG A 43 -17.28 4.34 -0.79
CA ARG A 43 -17.11 2.96 -0.30
C ARG A 43 -18.38 2.14 -0.44
N ASN A 44 -19.51 2.68 0.02
CA ASN A 44 -20.78 1.96 -0.02
C ASN A 44 -21.27 1.74 -1.45
N THR A 45 -21.14 2.74 -2.34
CA THR A 45 -21.45 2.59 -3.77
C THR A 45 -20.61 1.49 -4.41
N LEU A 46 -19.30 1.44 -4.15
CA LEU A 46 -18.42 0.40 -4.67
C LEU A 46 -18.83 -0.98 -4.15
N LEU A 47 -19.13 -1.12 -2.85
CA LEU A 47 -19.58 -2.39 -2.28
C LEU A 47 -20.90 -2.86 -2.91
N GLU A 48 -21.87 -1.98 -3.13
CA GLU A 48 -23.12 -2.30 -3.81
C GLU A 48 -22.89 -2.78 -5.25
N GLN A 49 -21.91 -2.20 -5.95
CA GLN A 49 -21.54 -2.62 -7.30
C GLN A 49 -20.86 -4.00 -7.27
N LEU A 50 -19.90 -4.21 -6.36
CA LEU A 50 -19.19 -5.48 -6.20
C LEU A 50 -20.12 -6.63 -5.85
N ILE A 51 -21.13 -6.41 -5.00
CA ILE A 51 -22.12 -7.44 -4.64
C ILE A 51 -22.92 -7.92 -5.85
N LYS A 52 -23.11 -7.07 -6.87
CA LYS A 52 -23.85 -7.41 -8.09
C LYS A 52 -23.00 -8.19 -9.09
N ILE A 53 -21.69 -8.26 -8.91
CA ILE A 53 -20.81 -9.05 -9.77
C ILE A 53 -21.06 -10.52 -9.46
N HIS A 54 -21.34 -11.31 -10.49
CA HIS A 54 -21.50 -12.76 -10.35
C HIS A 54 -20.18 -13.39 -9.86
N ASN A 55 -20.24 -14.10 -8.72
CA ASN A 55 -19.11 -14.84 -8.21
C ASN A 55 -18.76 -15.97 -9.18
N VAL A 56 -17.57 -15.93 -9.75
CA VAL A 56 -17.05 -17.01 -10.59
C VAL A 56 -16.23 -17.94 -9.71
N PRO A 57 -16.41 -19.27 -9.78
CA PRO A 57 -15.59 -20.20 -9.01
C PRO A 57 -14.11 -19.99 -9.37
N SER A 58 -13.27 -19.82 -8.35
CA SER A 58 -11.81 -19.69 -8.53
C SER A 58 -11.22 -20.94 -9.17
N VAL A 59 -10.22 -20.73 -10.03
CA VAL A 59 -9.39 -21.83 -10.55
C VAL A 59 -8.49 -22.35 -9.43
N THR A 60 -8.37 -23.66 -9.31
CA THR A 60 -7.46 -24.31 -8.34
C THR A 60 -6.03 -23.83 -8.56
N PHE A 61 -5.36 -23.42 -7.48
CA PHE A 61 -3.97 -23.01 -7.53
C PHE A 61 -3.08 -24.22 -7.85
N GLN A 62 -2.32 -24.14 -8.94
CA GLN A 62 -1.35 -25.16 -9.31
C GLN A 62 0.02 -24.71 -8.81
N GLU A 63 0.46 -25.29 -7.69
CA GLU A 63 1.79 -25.02 -7.15
C GLU A 63 2.83 -25.54 -8.14
N ARG A 64 3.74 -24.67 -8.60
CA ARG A 64 4.86 -25.11 -9.43
C ARG A 64 5.68 -26.09 -8.61
N HIS A 65 5.84 -27.31 -9.13
CA HIS A 65 6.73 -28.30 -8.52
C HIS A 65 8.11 -27.69 -8.28
N PRO A 66 8.70 -27.85 -7.08
CA PRO A 66 10.00 -27.30 -6.77
C PRO A 66 11.03 -27.87 -7.75
N VAL A 67 11.75 -26.98 -8.42
CA VAL A 67 12.93 -27.37 -9.20
C VAL A 67 14.00 -27.75 -8.18
N THR A 68 14.37 -29.03 -8.16
CA THR A 68 15.54 -29.59 -7.44
C THR A 68 16.82 -28.87 -7.81
#